data_AF-A0A2V8Q9H6-F1
#
_entry.id   AF-A0A2V8Q9H6-F1
#
_cell.length_a   1.000
_cell.length_b   1.000
_cell.length_c   1.000
_cell.angle_alpha   90.00
_cell.angle_beta   90.00
_cell.angle_gamma   90.00
#
_symmetry.space_group_name_H-M   'P 1'
#
loop_
_entity.id
_entity.type
_entity.pdbx_description
1 polymer ?
#
loop_
_entity_poly.entity_id
_entity_poly.type
_entity_poly.pdbx_seq_one_letter_code
_entity_poly.pdbx_strand_id
1 'polypeptide(L)'
;MQQRVTPMIHVPDVAATVEFYREIGFTVDATYGRDGEGFSFAIVSFGSTQVMFNQGGRPGTQKRREVDLYIYTKDVDALHEQLKDKVEVVEGPHETFYGMREVIIRDLNGFWITFGEESAFGKLMNGIQQGNVKAVEEALSQDGLTELALSQALLSVSSGENANEEIAELLKRAGAQPPPTVELSKLETYTGHYKSDRGMEADIILQDGALVALPTGTEPISLMAVDETTFRPVFLGGITVSFHIADGKASGFELRQGSEKTLFTRQ
;
A
#
# COMPACT_ATOMS: atom_id res chain seq x y z
N MET A 1 -4.71 18.69 -30.01
CA MET A 1 -5.10 17.85 -28.86
C MET A 1 -3.83 17.46 -28.12
N GLN A 2 -3.87 17.42 -26.79
CA GLN A 2 -2.77 16.85 -26.00
C GLN A 2 -2.75 15.33 -26.21
N GLN A 3 -1.55 14.75 -26.34
CA GLN A 3 -1.41 13.30 -26.45
C GLN A 3 -1.82 12.65 -25.11
N ARG A 4 -2.64 11.59 -25.16
CA ARG A 4 -3.10 10.86 -23.98
C ARG A 4 -3.39 9.40 -24.31
N VAL A 5 -3.31 8.55 -23.29
CA VAL A 5 -3.81 7.16 -23.33
C VAL A 5 -5.14 7.13 -22.59
N THR A 6 -6.15 6.47 -23.14
CA THR A 6 -7.46 6.30 -22.52
C THR A 6 -7.83 4.83 -22.57
N PRO A 7 -8.01 4.16 -21.42
CA PRO A 7 -8.47 2.78 -21.41
C PRO A 7 -9.81 2.64 -22.14
N MET A 8 -9.92 1.66 -23.03
CA MET A 8 -11.17 1.30 -23.68
C MET A 8 -11.53 -0.14 -23.32
N ILE A 9 -12.58 -0.29 -22.53
CA ILE A 9 -13.01 -1.56 -21.95
C ILE A 9 -14.22 -2.06 -22.71
N HIS A 10 -14.15 -3.31 -23.20
CA HIS A 10 -15.29 -3.95 -23.85
C HIS A 10 -16.19 -4.59 -22.79
N VAL A 11 -17.46 -4.20 -22.77
CA VAL A 11 -18.46 -4.62 -21.79
C VAL A 11 -19.70 -5.25 -22.46
N PRO A 12 -20.45 -6.12 -21.76
CA PRO A 12 -21.66 -6.75 -22.30
C PRO A 12 -22.81 -5.77 -22.51
N ASP A 13 -22.95 -4.80 -21.59
CA ASP A 13 -24.01 -3.79 -21.59
C ASP A 13 -23.40 -2.43 -21.23
N VAL A 14 -23.29 -1.54 -22.23
CA VAL A 14 -22.70 -0.21 -22.05
C VAL A 14 -23.65 0.69 -21.25
N ALA A 15 -24.97 0.54 -21.37
CA ALA A 15 -25.91 1.37 -20.65
C ALA A 15 -25.86 1.05 -19.14
N ALA A 16 -25.94 -0.22 -18.76
CA ALA A 16 -25.79 -0.64 -17.37
C ALA A 16 -24.42 -0.24 -16.78
N THR A 17 -23.36 -0.30 -17.60
CA THR A 17 -22.02 0.15 -17.19
C THR A 17 -21.98 1.66 -16.93
N VAL A 18 -22.56 2.47 -17.82
CA VAL A 18 -22.61 3.94 -17.62
C VAL A 18 -23.35 4.30 -16.35
N GLU A 19 -24.49 3.65 -16.07
CA GLU A 19 -25.26 3.89 -14.85
C GLU A 19 -24.46 3.55 -13.59
N PHE A 20 -23.80 2.39 -13.57
CA PHE A 20 -22.93 1.99 -12.45
C PHE A 20 -21.78 2.97 -12.23
N TYR A 21 -21.04 3.33 -13.28
CA TYR A 21 -19.90 4.24 -13.15
C TYR A 21 -20.36 5.63 -12.68
N ARG A 22 -21.55 6.09 -13.10
CA ARG A 22 -22.16 7.32 -12.59
C ARG A 22 -22.48 7.24 -11.10
N GLU A 23 -23.00 6.11 -10.62
CA GLU A 23 -23.31 5.90 -9.20
C GLU A 23 -22.08 5.93 -8.30
N ILE A 24 -20.92 5.49 -8.80
CA ILE A 24 -19.64 5.51 -8.08
C ILE A 24 -18.82 6.79 -8.32
N GLY A 25 -19.45 7.84 -8.87
CA GLY A 25 -18.89 9.19 -8.93
C GLY A 25 -18.27 9.61 -10.26
N PHE A 26 -18.39 8.83 -11.33
CA PHE A 26 -17.96 9.25 -12.66
C PHE A 26 -18.97 10.20 -13.30
N THR A 27 -18.48 11.08 -14.18
CA THR A 27 -19.31 11.92 -15.03
C THR A 27 -19.44 11.29 -16.42
N VAL A 28 -20.64 11.32 -16.99
CA VAL A 28 -20.88 10.83 -18.35
C VAL A 28 -20.59 11.97 -19.33
N ASP A 29 -19.56 11.81 -20.16
CA ASP A 29 -19.14 12.83 -21.11
C ASP A 29 -19.87 12.70 -22.45
N ALA A 30 -20.01 11.46 -22.93
CA ALA A 30 -20.68 11.18 -24.19
C ALA A 30 -21.19 9.73 -24.23
N THR A 31 -22.34 9.54 -24.87
CA THR A 31 -22.91 8.21 -25.15
C THR A 31 -23.31 8.14 -26.61
N TYR A 32 -23.13 6.98 -27.22
CA TYR A 32 -23.46 6.71 -28.61
C TYR A 32 -24.20 5.39 -28.69
N GLY A 33 -25.17 5.30 -29.59
CA GLY A 33 -25.98 4.11 -29.78
C GLY A 33 -26.79 4.20 -31.07
N ARG A 34 -27.47 3.09 -31.40
CA ARG A 34 -28.49 3.04 -32.45
C ARG A 34 -29.85 3.16 -31.77
N ASP A 35 -30.72 4.02 -32.29
CA ASP A 35 -32.04 4.29 -31.71
C ASP A 35 -32.77 2.98 -31.36
N GLY A 36 -33.11 2.80 -30.08
CA GLY A 36 -33.88 1.66 -29.56
C GLY A 36 -33.08 0.43 -29.09
N GLU A 37 -31.76 0.37 -29.31
CA GLU A 37 -30.93 -0.80 -28.97
C GLU A 37 -29.94 -0.57 -27.79
N GLY A 38 -30.02 0.58 -27.13
CA GLY A 38 -29.11 0.96 -26.05
C GLY A 38 -27.82 1.64 -26.54
N PHE A 39 -26.82 1.74 -25.67
CA PHE A 39 -25.54 2.36 -26.00
C PHE A 39 -24.58 1.33 -26.63
N SER A 40 -23.97 1.70 -27.76
CA SER A 40 -22.86 0.94 -28.35
C SER A 40 -21.50 1.39 -27.79
N PHE A 41 -21.41 2.63 -27.31
CA PHE A 41 -20.18 3.23 -26.82
C PHE A 41 -20.46 4.36 -25.83
N ALA A 42 -19.60 4.53 -24.84
CA ALA A 42 -19.66 5.64 -23.89
C ALA A 42 -18.27 6.12 -23.50
N ILE A 43 -18.18 7.40 -23.16
CA ILE A 43 -17.01 8.04 -22.56
C ILE A 43 -17.46 8.55 -21.19
N VAL A 44 -16.75 8.14 -20.15
CA VAL A 44 -16.92 8.65 -18.79
C VAL A 44 -15.63 9.26 -18.29
N SER A 45 -15.73 10.24 -17.39
CA SER A 45 -14.61 10.91 -16.76
C SER A 45 -14.62 10.76 -15.24
N PHE A 46 -13.43 10.73 -14.65
CA PHE A 46 -13.21 10.86 -13.21
C PHE A 46 -12.12 11.89 -12.96
N GLY A 47 -12.49 13.05 -12.42
CA GLY A 47 -11.60 14.21 -12.39
C GLY A 47 -11.15 14.60 -13.80
N SER A 48 -9.84 14.51 -14.08
CA SER A 48 -9.26 14.86 -15.38
C SER A 48 -8.99 13.66 -16.30
N THR A 49 -9.25 12.43 -15.85
CA THR A 49 -9.02 11.21 -16.64
C THR A 49 -10.32 10.69 -17.24
N GLN A 50 -10.19 9.82 -18.25
CA GLN A 50 -11.33 9.21 -18.93
C GLN A 50 -11.16 7.70 -19.01
N VAL A 51 -12.30 7.01 -19.08
CA VAL A 51 -12.42 5.61 -19.46
C VAL A 51 -13.51 5.53 -20.54
N MET A 52 -13.27 4.70 -21.54
CA MET A 52 -14.22 4.44 -22.62
C MET A 52 -14.81 3.04 -22.46
N PHE A 53 -16.11 2.90 -22.68
CA PHE A 53 -16.80 1.62 -22.71
C PHE A 53 -17.31 1.35 -24.11
N ASN A 54 -16.99 0.17 -24.63
CA ASN A 54 -17.43 -0.28 -25.94
C ASN A 54 -18.23 -1.58 -25.79
N GLN A 55 -19.26 -1.76 -26.63
CA GLN A 55 -20.02 -3.01 -26.64
C GLN A 55 -19.18 -4.20 -27.15
N GLY A 56 -19.70 -5.42 -26.98
CA GLY A 56 -19.05 -6.65 -27.46
C GLY A 56 -18.11 -7.29 -26.44
N GLY A 57 -18.11 -6.79 -25.20
CA GLY A 57 -17.47 -7.46 -24.08
C GLY A 57 -18.25 -8.70 -23.63
N ARG A 58 -17.57 -9.51 -22.82
CA ARG A 58 -18.19 -10.65 -22.11
C ARG A 58 -18.21 -10.35 -20.61
N PRO A 59 -19.16 -10.88 -19.83
CA PRO A 59 -19.07 -10.83 -18.38
C PRO A 59 -17.80 -11.54 -17.89
N GLY A 60 -17.17 -11.05 -16.82
CA GLY A 60 -16.04 -11.73 -16.19
C GLY A 60 -16.50 -12.90 -15.34
N THR A 61 -16.22 -14.13 -15.77
CA THR A 61 -16.44 -15.34 -14.93
C THR A 61 -15.22 -15.72 -14.10
N GLN A 62 -14.05 -15.15 -14.41
CA GLN A 62 -12.83 -15.33 -13.65
C GLN A 62 -12.85 -14.51 -12.36
N LYS A 63 -12.08 -14.94 -11.35
CA LYS A 63 -11.91 -14.21 -10.07
C LYS A 63 -11.36 -12.79 -10.29
N ARG A 64 -10.41 -12.64 -11.21
CA ARG A 64 -9.78 -11.37 -11.58
C ARG A 64 -9.50 -11.38 -13.08
N ARG A 65 -9.57 -10.22 -13.71
CA ARG A 65 -9.21 -10.03 -15.12
C ARG A 65 -7.74 -9.62 -15.24
N GLU A 66 -7.24 -9.55 -16.46
CA GLU A 66 -5.85 -9.26 -16.76
C GLU A 66 -5.45 -7.78 -16.50
N VAL A 67 -6.44 -6.90 -16.37
CA VAL A 67 -6.24 -5.46 -16.14
C VAL A 67 -7.21 -4.97 -15.07
N ASP A 68 -6.69 -4.13 -14.18
CA ASP A 68 -7.44 -3.43 -13.14
C ASP A 68 -7.42 -1.92 -13.42
N LEU A 69 -8.39 -1.20 -12.85
CA LEU A 69 -8.36 0.26 -12.78
C LEU A 69 -7.86 0.69 -11.41
N TYR A 70 -6.77 1.44 -11.36
CA TYR A 70 -6.32 2.12 -10.15
C TYR A 70 -6.71 3.60 -10.24
N ILE A 71 -7.51 4.06 -9.29
CA ILE A 71 -8.08 5.41 -9.26
C ILE A 71 -7.58 6.13 -8.03
N TYR A 72 -6.83 7.21 -8.25
CA TYR A 72 -6.53 8.15 -7.19
C TYR A 72 -7.79 8.93 -6.81
N THR A 73 -8.19 8.83 -5.55
CA THR A 73 -9.34 9.53 -4.99
C THR A 73 -8.93 10.32 -3.75
N LYS A 74 -9.90 10.97 -3.11
CA LYS A 74 -9.77 11.50 -1.76
C LYS A 74 -10.78 10.81 -0.86
N ASP A 75 -10.42 10.63 0.41
CA ASP A 75 -11.29 10.08 1.44
C ASP A 75 -11.84 8.70 1.05
N VAL A 76 -10.91 7.73 0.97
CA VAL A 76 -11.20 6.33 0.64
C VAL A 76 -12.21 5.73 1.62
N ASP A 77 -12.16 6.12 2.88
CA ASP A 77 -13.08 5.67 3.91
C ASP A 77 -14.51 6.17 3.66
N ALA A 78 -14.71 7.46 3.36
CA ALA A 78 -16.03 7.98 2.99
C ALA A 78 -16.55 7.37 1.70
N LEU A 79 -15.69 7.16 0.69
CA LEU A 79 -16.07 6.49 -0.55
C LEU A 79 -16.54 5.05 -0.27
N HIS A 80 -15.79 4.30 0.54
CA HIS A 80 -16.18 2.95 0.93
C HIS A 80 -17.53 2.92 1.65
N GLU A 81 -17.75 3.81 2.62
CA GLU A 81 -19.03 3.87 3.34
C GLU A 81 -20.23 4.15 2.42
N GLN A 82 -20.03 4.92 1.35
CA GLN A 82 -21.07 5.19 0.34
C GLN A 82 -21.37 4.00 -0.58
N LEU A 83 -20.38 3.11 -0.79
CA LEU A 83 -20.41 2.05 -1.79
C LEU A 83 -20.61 0.64 -1.22
N LYS A 84 -20.23 0.38 0.04
CA LYS A 84 -20.09 -0.97 0.60
C LYS A 84 -21.32 -1.88 0.49
N ASP A 85 -22.52 -1.29 0.49
CA ASP A 85 -23.79 -2.03 0.39
C ASP A 85 -24.32 -2.15 -1.06
N LYS A 86 -23.61 -1.56 -2.03
CA LYS A 86 -24.01 -1.48 -3.45
C LYS A 86 -23.09 -2.26 -4.38
N VAL A 87 -21.87 -2.57 -3.94
CA VAL A 87 -20.84 -3.20 -4.77
C VAL A 87 -20.25 -4.42 -4.08
N GLU A 88 -19.61 -5.29 -4.85
CA GLU A 88 -18.79 -6.36 -4.29
C GLU A 88 -17.48 -5.76 -3.78
N VAL A 89 -17.36 -5.59 -2.46
CA VAL A 89 -16.10 -5.20 -1.81
C VAL A 89 -15.20 -6.44 -1.73
N VAL A 90 -14.10 -6.40 -2.47
CA VAL A 90 -13.08 -7.46 -2.45
C VAL A 90 -12.22 -7.34 -1.21
N GLU A 91 -11.80 -6.12 -0.93
CA GLU A 91 -11.01 -5.77 0.25
C GLU A 91 -11.47 -4.40 0.75
N GLY A 92 -11.86 -4.35 2.03
CA GLY A 92 -12.25 -3.10 2.66
C GLY A 92 -11.08 -2.12 2.79
N PRO A 93 -11.33 -0.90 3.28
CA PRO A 93 -10.30 0.09 3.47
C PRO A 93 -9.11 -0.46 4.28
N HIS A 94 -7.94 -0.56 3.65
CA HIS A 94 -6.70 -1.05 4.28
C HIS A 94 -5.51 -0.11 3.99
N GLU A 95 -4.47 -0.24 4.80
CA GLU A 95 -3.20 0.46 4.63
C GLU A 95 -2.24 -0.47 3.89
N THR A 96 -1.61 0.03 2.82
CA THR A 96 -0.62 -0.71 2.06
C THR A 96 0.77 -0.44 2.61
N PHE A 97 1.65 -1.41 2.42
CA PHE A 97 3.03 -1.29 2.87
C PHE A 97 3.82 -0.17 2.16
N TYR A 98 3.37 0.21 0.96
CA TYR A 98 3.93 1.29 0.16
C TYR A 98 3.27 2.65 0.43
N GLY A 99 2.50 2.78 1.51
CA GLY A 99 2.04 4.09 2.01
C GLY A 99 0.75 4.60 1.36
N MET A 100 -0.13 3.70 0.91
CA MET A 100 -1.45 4.06 0.39
C MET A 100 -2.55 3.57 1.34
N ARG A 101 -3.64 4.34 1.40
CA ARG A 101 -4.94 3.91 1.93
C ARG A 101 -5.76 3.47 0.73
N GLU A 102 -6.23 2.22 0.71
CA GLU A 102 -6.89 1.65 -0.47
C GLU A 102 -8.17 0.88 -0.12
N VAL A 103 -9.13 0.86 -1.05
CA VAL A 103 -10.29 -0.05 -1.07
C VAL A 103 -10.38 -0.71 -2.44
N ILE A 104 -10.70 -1.99 -2.48
CA ILE A 104 -10.78 -2.78 -3.72
C ILE A 104 -12.21 -3.29 -3.89
N ILE A 105 -12.81 -2.99 -5.03
CA ILE A 105 -14.16 -3.42 -5.40
C ILE A 105 -14.16 -4.15 -6.74
N ARG A 106 -15.24 -4.88 -7.05
CA ARG A 106 -15.55 -5.30 -8.42
C ARG A 106 -16.69 -4.49 -9.02
N ASP A 107 -16.55 -4.11 -10.27
CA ASP A 107 -17.66 -3.55 -11.05
C ASP A 107 -18.64 -4.63 -11.51
N LEU A 108 -19.79 -4.21 -12.05
CA LEU A 108 -20.81 -5.14 -12.57
C LEU A 108 -20.30 -6.09 -13.67
N ASN A 109 -19.17 -5.77 -14.30
CA ASN A 109 -18.57 -6.53 -15.41
C ASN A 109 -17.45 -7.48 -14.93
N GLY A 110 -17.10 -7.44 -13.65
CA GLY A 110 -16.08 -8.25 -13.01
C GLY A 110 -14.66 -7.69 -13.09
N PHE A 111 -14.47 -6.42 -13.47
CA PHE A 111 -13.18 -5.73 -13.36
C PHE A 111 -12.92 -5.30 -11.93
N TRP A 112 -11.67 -5.40 -11.49
CA TRP A 112 -11.26 -4.88 -10.19
C TRP A 112 -10.95 -3.39 -10.33
N ILE A 113 -11.47 -2.61 -9.38
CA ILE A 113 -11.20 -1.20 -9.24
C ILE A 113 -10.61 -0.97 -7.86
N THR A 114 -9.40 -0.44 -7.81
CA THR A 114 -8.75 0.01 -6.58
C THR A 114 -8.89 1.52 -6.51
N PHE A 115 -9.53 2.01 -5.46
CA PHE A 115 -9.48 3.42 -5.10
C PHE A 115 -8.41 3.62 -4.05
N GLY A 116 -7.49 4.54 -4.30
CA GLY A 116 -6.35 4.79 -3.43
C GLY A 116 -6.12 6.27 -3.18
N GLU A 117 -5.65 6.59 -1.98
CA GLU A 117 -5.04 7.88 -1.65
C GLU A 117 -3.77 7.66 -0.84
N GLU A 118 -2.85 8.63 -0.83
CA GLU A 118 -1.69 8.53 0.05
C GLU A 118 -2.16 8.50 1.51
N SER A 119 -1.68 7.51 2.27
CA SER A 119 -2.00 7.44 3.69
C SER A 119 -1.22 8.46 4.50
N ALA A 120 -1.62 8.65 5.76
CA ALA A 120 -0.89 9.54 6.66
C ALA A 120 0.59 9.11 6.80
N PHE A 121 0.85 7.79 6.84
CA PHE A 121 2.21 7.25 6.83
C PHE A 121 2.95 7.54 5.52
N GLY A 122 2.31 7.31 4.36
CA GLY A 122 2.89 7.61 3.06
C GLY A 122 3.30 9.07 2.92
N LYS A 123 2.38 9.99 3.28
CA LYS A 123 2.64 11.44 3.29
C LYS A 123 3.78 11.82 4.23
N LEU A 124 3.82 11.23 5.42
CA LEU A 124 4.86 11.47 6.41
C LEU A 124 6.25 11.07 5.85
N MET A 125 6.37 9.86 5.33
CA MET A 125 7.64 9.36 4.81
C MET A 125 8.09 10.12 3.55
N ASN A 126 7.14 10.51 2.69
CA ASN A 126 7.43 11.33 1.53
C ASN A 126 7.92 12.73 1.93
N GLY A 127 7.24 13.38 2.90
CA GLY A 127 7.68 14.65 3.47
C GLY A 127 9.09 14.58 4.05
N ILE A 128 9.43 13.48 4.73
CA ILE A 128 10.78 13.21 5.25
C ILE A 128 11.81 13.10 4.12
N GLN A 129 11.55 12.27 3.10
CA GLN A 129 12.47 12.08 1.97
C GLN A 129 12.73 13.38 1.20
N GLN A 130 11.74 14.29 1.15
CA GLN A 130 11.88 15.60 0.53
C GLN A 130 12.51 16.65 1.44
N GLY A 131 12.72 16.36 2.73
CA GLY A 131 13.11 17.35 3.74
C GLY A 131 12.05 18.45 3.93
N ASN A 132 10.80 18.18 3.58
CA ASN A 132 9.72 19.16 3.57
C ASN A 132 8.99 19.16 4.92
N VAL A 133 9.47 20.02 5.82
CA VAL A 133 8.94 20.21 7.19
C VAL A 133 7.43 20.45 7.20
N LYS A 134 6.91 21.26 6.27
CA LYS A 134 5.48 21.56 6.20
C LYS A 134 4.65 20.34 5.83
N ALA A 135 5.12 19.52 4.87
CA ALA A 135 4.45 18.28 4.52
C ALA A 135 4.44 17.28 5.69
N VAL A 136 5.53 17.24 6.48
CA VAL A 136 5.58 16.45 7.71
C VAL A 136 4.55 16.93 8.73
N GLU A 137 4.45 18.25 8.98
CA GLU A 137 3.44 18.80 9.89
C GLU A 137 2.01 18.48 9.43
N GLU A 138 1.74 18.60 8.13
CA GLU A 138 0.44 18.25 7.54
C GLU A 138 0.12 16.76 7.71
N ALA A 139 1.11 15.87 7.54
CA ALA A 139 0.94 14.44 7.76
C ALA A 139 0.70 14.12 9.26
N LEU A 140 1.44 14.78 10.17
CA LEU A 140 1.28 14.61 11.62
C LEU A 140 -0.07 15.11 12.15
N SER A 141 -0.74 16.00 11.42
CA SER A 141 -2.09 16.47 11.76
C SER A 141 -3.21 15.50 11.36
N GLN A 142 -2.91 14.46 10.56
CA GLN A 142 -3.89 13.48 10.11
C GLN A 142 -4.04 12.34 11.12
N ASP A 143 -5.27 11.85 11.23
CA ASP A 143 -5.56 10.62 11.97
C ASP A 143 -4.92 9.41 11.26
N GLY A 144 -4.70 8.32 12.01
CA GLY A 144 -4.21 7.04 11.49
C GLY A 144 -2.71 6.80 11.66
N LEU A 145 -1.93 7.78 12.10
CA LEU A 145 -0.54 7.55 12.52
C LEU A 145 -0.49 6.86 13.89
N THR A 146 0.20 5.73 13.95
CA THR A 146 0.44 5.00 15.19
C THR A 146 1.74 5.47 15.85
N GLU A 147 1.88 5.28 17.16
CA GLU A 147 3.15 5.52 17.87
C GLU A 147 4.33 4.79 17.19
N LEU A 148 4.09 3.57 16.73
CA LEU A 148 5.08 2.77 16.02
C LEU A 148 5.49 3.40 14.67
N ALA A 149 4.52 3.95 13.92
CA ALA A 149 4.81 4.67 12.68
C ALA A 149 5.64 5.94 12.94
N LEU A 150 5.37 6.63 14.05
CA LEU A 150 6.16 7.79 14.48
C LEU A 150 7.58 7.39 14.88
N SER A 151 7.77 6.26 15.55
CA SER A 151 9.09 5.69 15.85
C SER A 151 9.87 5.31 14.58
N GLN A 152 9.21 4.71 13.59
CA GLN A 152 9.82 4.43 12.27
C GLN A 152 10.29 5.72 11.59
N ALA A 153 9.42 6.73 11.56
CA ALA A 153 9.74 8.04 11.02
C ALA A 153 10.92 8.69 11.75
N LEU A 154 10.97 8.61 13.10
CA LEU A 154 12.06 9.18 13.89
C LEU A 154 13.40 8.54 13.54
N LEU A 155 13.45 7.22 13.38
CA LEU A 155 14.67 6.54 12.94
C LEU A 155 15.11 6.97 11.54
N SER A 156 14.16 7.16 10.63
CA SER A 156 14.47 7.55 9.25
C SER A 156 15.17 8.91 9.15
N VAL A 157 15.00 9.79 10.15
CA VAL A 157 15.62 11.12 10.20
C VAL A 157 16.74 11.24 11.23
N SER A 158 17.07 10.16 11.94
CA SER A 158 18.10 10.17 12.99
C SER A 158 19.53 10.06 12.43
N SER A 159 19.68 9.50 11.22
CA SER A 159 20.97 9.28 10.57
C SER A 159 20.81 9.04 9.07
N GLY A 160 21.89 9.17 8.30
CA GLY A 160 21.88 8.92 6.86
C GLY A 160 21.43 10.12 6.03
N GLU A 161 21.04 9.88 4.77
CA GLU A 161 20.73 10.95 3.80
C GLU A 161 19.51 11.80 4.19
N ASN A 162 18.58 11.24 4.95
CA ASN A 162 17.37 11.92 5.41
C ASN A 162 17.52 12.56 6.80
N ALA A 163 18.75 12.63 7.35
CA ALA A 163 18.98 13.18 8.68
C ALA A 163 18.46 14.63 8.80
N ASN A 164 17.56 14.88 9.75
CA ASN A 164 16.94 16.19 9.91
C ASN A 164 16.50 16.41 11.37
N GLU A 165 17.24 17.27 12.08
CA GLU A 165 17.00 17.56 13.51
C GLU A 165 15.64 18.25 13.76
N GLU A 166 15.21 19.14 12.87
CA GLU A 166 13.93 19.84 13.00
C GLU A 166 12.75 18.87 12.88
N ILE A 167 12.79 17.98 11.89
CA ILE A 167 11.78 16.93 11.73
C ILE A 167 11.83 15.94 12.90
N ALA A 168 13.03 15.59 13.38
CA ALA A 168 13.16 14.72 14.56
C ALA A 168 12.48 15.32 15.79
N GLU A 169 12.63 16.62 16.04
CA GLU A 169 11.94 17.32 17.14
C GLU A 169 10.43 17.44 16.92
N LEU A 170 9.96 17.57 15.69
CA LEU A 170 8.52 17.47 15.37
C LEU A 170 7.95 16.10 15.71
N LEU A 171 8.64 15.03 15.29
CA LEU A 171 8.23 13.66 15.54
C LEU A 171 8.19 13.35 17.04
N LYS A 172 9.22 13.76 17.81
CA LYS A 172 9.23 13.60 19.28
C LYS A 172 8.07 14.33 19.94
N ARG A 173 7.76 15.56 19.51
CA ARG A 173 6.58 16.31 20.01
C ARG A 173 5.26 15.63 19.67
N ALA A 174 5.18 14.93 18.54
CA ALA A 174 4.04 14.12 18.15
C ALA A 174 3.95 12.79 18.91
N GLY A 175 4.93 12.48 19.78
CA GLY A 175 4.95 11.27 20.60
C GLY A 175 5.83 10.14 20.06
N ALA A 176 6.68 10.39 19.06
CA ALA A 176 7.65 9.41 18.61
C ALA A 176 8.62 9.03 19.74
N GLN A 177 8.72 7.74 20.01
CA GLN A 177 9.72 7.19 20.93
C GLN A 177 10.85 6.51 20.14
N PRO A 178 12.10 6.57 20.60
CA PRO A 178 13.15 5.73 20.04
C PRO A 178 12.78 4.25 20.20
N PRO A 179 13.18 3.37 19.26
CA PRO A 179 12.91 1.95 19.39
C PRO A 179 13.58 1.37 20.65
N PRO A 180 13.06 0.27 21.20
CA PRO A 180 13.75 -0.45 22.26
C PRO A 180 15.13 -0.90 21.79
N THR A 181 16.10 -0.79 22.69
CA THR A 181 17.45 -1.30 22.45
C THR A 181 17.47 -2.81 22.60
N VAL A 182 18.02 -3.51 21.60
CA VAL A 182 18.27 -4.95 21.66
C VAL A 182 19.79 -5.16 21.70
N GLU A 183 20.24 -5.98 22.65
CA GLU A 183 21.66 -6.31 22.82
C GLU A 183 22.28 -6.84 21.53
N LEU A 184 23.50 -6.37 21.18
CA LEU A 184 24.18 -6.76 19.94
C LEU A 184 24.38 -8.28 19.83
N SER A 185 24.76 -8.93 20.94
CA SER A 185 24.93 -10.39 20.99
C SER A 185 23.65 -11.15 20.67
N LYS A 186 22.49 -10.57 21.00
CA LYS A 186 21.18 -11.11 20.63
C LYS A 186 20.88 -10.86 19.16
N LEU A 187 21.17 -9.66 18.65
CA LEU A 187 20.99 -9.34 17.23
C LEU A 187 21.80 -10.26 16.31
N GLU A 188 23.04 -10.58 16.70
CA GLU A 188 23.89 -11.53 15.98
C GLU A 188 23.23 -12.91 15.81
N THR A 189 22.38 -13.34 16.77
CA THR A 189 21.67 -14.63 16.68
C THR A 189 20.64 -14.69 15.55
N TYR A 190 20.12 -13.53 15.11
CA TYR A 190 19.16 -13.38 14.02
C TYR A 190 19.81 -13.35 12.63
N THR A 191 21.11 -13.09 12.55
CA THR A 191 21.81 -13.04 11.27
C THR A 191 21.85 -14.41 10.59
N GLY A 192 21.76 -14.46 9.27
CA GLY A 192 21.78 -15.69 8.50
C GLY A 192 21.06 -15.59 7.16
N HIS A 193 21.12 -16.69 6.40
CA HIS A 193 20.37 -16.84 5.16
C HIS A 193 19.04 -17.53 5.44
N TYR A 194 17.96 -17.00 4.86
CA TYR A 194 16.61 -17.50 5.08
C TYR A 194 15.87 -17.70 3.77
N LYS A 195 15.09 -18.79 3.73
CA LYS A 195 14.26 -19.15 2.57
C LYS A 195 12.83 -19.39 2.99
N SER A 196 11.88 -18.87 2.22
CA SER A 196 10.46 -19.08 2.46
C SER A 196 9.90 -20.31 1.75
N ASP A 197 8.76 -20.77 2.25
CA ASP A 197 7.89 -21.76 1.61
C ASP A 197 7.38 -21.33 0.22
N ARG A 198 7.41 -20.02 -0.07
CA ARG A 198 7.04 -19.42 -1.36
C ARG A 198 8.22 -19.18 -2.30
N GLY A 199 9.42 -19.65 -1.94
CA GLY A 199 10.64 -19.50 -2.76
C GLY A 199 11.27 -18.11 -2.73
N MET A 200 10.88 -17.26 -1.78
CA MET A 200 11.59 -16.00 -1.50
C MET A 200 12.84 -16.29 -0.68
N GLU A 201 13.87 -15.50 -0.86
CA GLU A 201 15.12 -15.60 -0.12
C GLU A 201 15.53 -14.22 0.40
N ALA A 202 16.08 -14.18 1.61
CA ALA A 202 16.61 -12.97 2.22
C ALA A 202 17.77 -13.31 3.17
N ASP A 203 18.84 -12.53 3.09
CA ASP A 203 19.86 -12.52 4.15
C ASP A 203 19.47 -11.51 5.23
N ILE A 204 19.63 -11.89 6.48
CA ILE A 204 19.58 -10.95 7.61
C ILE A 204 21.02 -10.72 8.05
N ILE A 205 21.46 -9.47 8.02
CA ILE A 205 22.81 -9.05 8.42
C ILE A 205 22.73 -8.03 9.56
N LEU A 206 23.85 -7.88 10.28
CA LEU A 206 24.03 -6.81 11.26
C LEU A 206 24.90 -5.73 10.63
N GLN A 207 24.39 -4.51 10.55
CA GLN A 207 25.09 -3.35 10.01
C GLN A 207 24.80 -2.14 10.90
N ASP A 208 25.86 -1.43 11.31
CA ASP A 208 25.76 -0.23 12.15
C ASP A 208 24.91 -0.41 13.42
N GLY A 209 24.96 -1.63 14.00
CA GLY A 209 24.21 -1.98 15.22
C GLY A 209 22.72 -2.28 15.00
N ALA A 210 22.25 -2.33 13.75
CA ALA A 210 20.87 -2.65 13.39
C ALA A 210 20.81 -3.88 12.48
N LEU A 211 19.68 -4.60 12.53
CA LEU A 211 19.41 -5.65 11.55
C LEU A 211 19.04 -5.02 10.20
N VAL A 212 19.59 -5.58 9.13
CA VAL A 212 19.24 -5.21 7.76
C VAL A 212 18.86 -6.49 7.02
N ALA A 213 17.69 -6.47 6.38
CA ALA A 213 17.27 -7.52 5.47
C ALA A 213 17.77 -7.21 4.06
N LEU A 214 18.30 -8.23 3.37
CA LEU A 214 18.76 -8.19 1.99
C LEU A 214 17.92 -9.19 1.15
N PRO A 215 16.71 -8.83 0.74
CA PRO A 215 15.94 -9.68 -0.16
C PRO A 215 16.60 -9.74 -1.55
N THR A 216 16.48 -10.89 -2.22
CA THR A 216 17.11 -11.07 -3.54
C THR A 216 16.56 -10.08 -4.57
N GLY A 217 17.44 -9.29 -5.18
CA GLY A 217 17.09 -8.38 -6.29
C GLY A 217 16.42 -7.06 -5.87
N THR A 218 16.39 -6.74 -4.58
CA THR A 218 15.86 -5.47 -4.05
C THR A 218 16.91 -4.74 -3.22
N GLU A 219 16.65 -3.47 -2.92
CA GLU A 219 17.49 -2.69 -2.01
C GLU A 219 17.48 -3.24 -0.58
N PRO A 220 18.55 -3.00 0.21
CA PRO A 220 18.60 -3.31 1.64
C PRO A 220 17.50 -2.62 2.43
N ILE A 221 16.95 -3.34 3.42
CA ILE A 221 15.85 -2.85 4.26
C ILE A 221 16.29 -2.87 5.72
N SER A 222 16.50 -1.69 6.31
CA SER A 222 16.75 -1.55 7.75
C SER A 222 15.54 -1.98 8.57
N LEU A 223 15.79 -2.78 9.61
CA LEU A 223 14.77 -3.30 10.52
C LEU A 223 14.86 -2.62 11.88
N MET A 224 13.78 -1.94 12.25
CA MET A 224 13.55 -1.35 13.57
C MET A 224 13.02 -2.40 14.54
N ALA A 225 13.58 -2.49 15.74
CA ALA A 225 13.03 -3.31 16.82
C ALA A 225 11.67 -2.77 17.31
N VAL A 226 10.71 -3.67 17.51
CA VAL A 226 9.45 -3.42 18.24
C VAL A 226 9.53 -3.99 19.65
N ASP A 227 10.14 -5.17 19.75
CA ASP A 227 10.53 -5.83 20.98
C ASP A 227 11.79 -6.66 20.73
N GLU A 228 12.15 -7.55 21.66
CA GLU A 228 13.38 -8.33 21.55
C GLU A 228 13.43 -9.31 20.38
N THR A 229 12.28 -9.72 19.82
CA THR A 229 12.15 -10.74 18.76
C THR A 229 11.40 -10.28 17.53
N THR A 230 10.69 -9.16 17.62
CA THR A 230 9.86 -8.62 16.55
C THR A 230 10.41 -7.28 16.07
N PHE A 231 10.48 -7.17 14.74
CA PHE A 231 11.05 -6.04 14.02
C PHE A 231 10.12 -5.58 12.90
N ARG A 232 10.37 -4.37 12.37
CA ARG A 232 9.67 -3.80 11.21
C ARG A 232 10.62 -3.08 10.27
N PRO A 233 10.38 -3.13 8.94
CA PRO A 233 11.07 -2.25 7.99
C PRO A 233 10.90 -0.78 8.35
N VAL A 234 11.96 0.03 8.31
CA VAL A 234 11.85 1.47 8.64
C VAL A 234 10.96 2.23 7.64
N PHE A 235 11.07 1.94 6.34
CA PHE A 235 10.37 2.69 5.28
C PHE A 235 9.11 2.01 4.73
N LEU A 236 8.73 0.83 5.24
CA LEU A 236 7.53 0.12 4.79
C LEU A 236 6.51 0.02 5.92
N GLY A 237 5.28 0.42 5.61
CA GLY A 237 4.15 0.33 6.54
C GLY A 237 3.64 -1.10 6.67
N GLY A 238 2.91 -1.40 7.75
CA GLY A 238 2.10 -2.63 7.84
C GLY A 238 2.84 -3.97 7.81
N ILE A 239 4.18 -4.00 7.71
CA ILE A 239 4.99 -5.22 7.68
C ILE A 239 5.57 -5.50 9.06
N THR A 240 5.58 -6.77 9.47
CA THR A 240 6.23 -7.24 10.71
C THR A 240 7.11 -8.46 10.41
N VAL A 241 8.30 -8.51 11.01
CA VAL A 241 9.24 -9.63 10.98
C VAL A 241 9.39 -10.16 12.40
N SER A 242 8.95 -11.39 12.67
CA SER A 242 9.03 -11.99 14.02
C SER A 242 9.92 -13.23 13.99
N PHE A 243 11.06 -13.19 14.68
CA PHE A 243 12.00 -14.30 14.72
C PHE A 243 11.55 -15.42 15.66
N HIS A 244 11.73 -16.66 15.20
CA HIS A 244 11.57 -17.86 16.02
C HIS A 244 12.95 -18.33 16.47
N ILE A 245 13.11 -18.59 17.78
CA ILE A 245 14.38 -19.00 18.37
C ILE A 245 14.34 -20.48 18.74
N ALA A 246 15.37 -21.22 18.33
CA ALA A 246 15.65 -22.59 18.77
C ALA A 246 17.16 -22.72 19.07
N ASP A 247 17.52 -23.42 20.14
CA ASP A 247 18.91 -23.66 20.55
C ASP A 247 19.78 -22.38 20.64
N GLY A 248 19.17 -21.29 21.11
CA GLY A 248 19.83 -20.00 21.31
C GLY A 248 20.12 -19.22 20.02
N LYS A 249 19.57 -19.64 18.87
CA LYS A 249 19.68 -18.92 17.60
C LYS A 249 18.34 -18.86 16.88
N ALA A 250 18.21 -17.93 15.94
CA ALA A 250 17.04 -17.91 15.08
C ALA A 250 16.98 -19.19 14.23
N SER A 251 15.86 -19.90 14.26
CA SER A 251 15.54 -21.02 13.37
C SER A 251 14.79 -20.56 12.12
N GLY A 252 14.22 -19.36 12.16
CA GLY A 252 13.38 -18.80 11.10
C GLY A 252 12.73 -17.49 11.53
N PHE A 253 11.90 -16.92 10.67
CA PHE A 253 11.04 -15.80 11.02
C PHE A 253 9.71 -15.85 10.27
N GLU A 254 8.67 -15.24 10.86
CA GLU A 254 7.40 -14.96 10.20
C GLU A 254 7.44 -13.52 9.65
N LEU A 255 7.23 -13.37 8.34
CA LEU A 255 6.92 -12.09 7.71
C LEU A 255 5.39 -11.96 7.63
N ARG A 256 4.82 -10.95 8.27
CA ARG A 256 3.39 -10.65 8.23
C ARG A 256 3.13 -9.33 7.52
N GLN A 257 2.16 -9.34 6.62
CA GLN A 257 1.68 -8.18 5.89
C GLN A 257 0.16 -8.24 5.82
N GLY A 258 -0.53 -7.37 6.58
CA GLY A 258 -1.97 -7.49 6.77
C GLY A 258 -2.34 -8.87 7.33
N SER A 259 -3.20 -9.61 6.61
CA SER A 259 -3.57 -10.99 6.95
C SER A 259 -2.62 -12.05 6.37
N GLU A 260 -1.77 -11.67 5.42
CA GLU A 260 -0.82 -12.60 4.81
C GLU A 260 0.36 -12.89 5.73
N LYS A 261 0.77 -14.15 5.70
CA LYS A 261 1.91 -14.67 6.44
C LYS A 261 2.79 -15.47 5.50
N THR A 262 4.09 -15.24 5.58
CA THR A 262 5.12 -15.99 4.89
C THR A 262 6.13 -16.47 5.91
N LEU A 263 6.39 -17.76 5.95
CA LEU A 263 7.34 -18.37 6.89
C LEU A 263 8.68 -18.55 6.21
N PHE A 264 9.72 -18.04 6.87
CA PHE A 264 11.11 -18.19 6.45
C PHE A 264 11.82 -19.15 7.40
N THR A 265 12.54 -20.11 6.83
CA THR A 265 13.38 -21.05 7.58
C THR A 265 14.84 -20.70 7.34
N ARG A 266 15.62 -20.67 8.41
CA ARG A 266 17.08 -20.48 8.32
C ARG A 266 17.71 -21.67 7.61
N GLN A 267 18.64 -21.39 6.71
CA GLN A 267 19.40 -22.40 5.96
C GLN A 267 20.73 -22.73 6.64
#